data_AF-A0AA40I3I5-F1
#
_entry.id   AF-A0AA40I3I5-F1
#
_cell.length_a   1.000
_cell.length_b   1.000
_cell.length_c   1.000
_cell.angle_alpha   90.00
_cell.angle_beta   90.00
_cell.angle_gamma   90.00
#
_symmetry.space_group_name_H-M   'P 1'
#
loop_
_entity.id
_entity.type
_entity.pdbx_description
1 polymer ?
#
loop_
_entity_poly.entity_id
_entity_poly.type
_entity_poly.pdbx_seq_one_letter_code
_entity_poly.pdbx_strand_id
1 'polypeptide(L)'
;MGAYKYIQELRRKKQSDVMHFLLRVVCRIRVRRVGRKRPVPKGATYGKPVHHSVNQLKFALSLQSVAEERAGRHCGAPRVLNSYWVGEDSMYRFFEVILIDPFHKTIRRNPGTQWITKPVHKHREIRGLTSAGHKSRGLGKGHKFHHTIGGSPHAAWRRRNTLQLQCYG
;
A
#
# COMPACT_ATOMS: atom_id res chain seq x y z
N MET A 1 1.30 -20.06 -19.25
CA MET A 1 2.32 -19.02 -19.48
C MET A 1 2.67 -18.36 -18.15
N GLY A 2 3.90 -18.52 -17.66
CA GLY A 2 4.29 -18.05 -16.31
C GLY A 2 4.53 -16.53 -16.25
N ALA A 3 4.26 -15.93 -15.10
CA ALA A 3 4.40 -14.48 -14.84
C ALA A 3 5.79 -13.91 -15.18
N TYR A 4 6.84 -14.73 -15.09
CA TYR A 4 8.20 -14.36 -15.47
C TYR A 4 8.38 -14.12 -16.97
N LYS A 5 7.67 -14.87 -17.83
CA LYS A 5 7.69 -14.68 -19.29
C LYS A 5 7.05 -13.34 -19.68
N TYR A 6 6.03 -12.91 -18.94
CA TYR A 6 5.36 -11.62 -19.14
C TYR A 6 6.26 -10.44 -18.73
N ILE A 7 6.99 -10.56 -17.61
CA ILE A 7 7.99 -9.56 -17.17
C ILE A 7 9.15 -9.49 -18.16
N GLN A 8 9.57 -10.61 -18.74
CA GLN A 8 10.61 -10.69 -19.75
C GLN A 8 10.17 -10.05 -21.08
N GLU A 9 8.91 -10.26 -21.50
CA GLU A 9 8.32 -9.60 -22.68
C GLU A 9 8.14 -8.09 -22.50
N LEU A 10 7.67 -7.65 -21.32
CA LEU A 10 7.62 -6.23 -20.95
C LEU A 10 9.02 -5.59 -21.00
N ARG A 11 10.05 -6.29 -20.48
CA ARG A 11 11.46 -5.84 -20.61
C ARG A 11 11.99 -5.81 -22.04
N ARG A 12 11.45 -6.63 -22.96
CA ARG A 12 11.80 -6.59 -24.39
C ARG A 12 11.14 -5.40 -25.11
N LYS A 13 9.93 -4.98 -24.74
CA LYS A 13 9.20 -3.83 -25.34
C LYS A 13 9.54 -2.47 -24.70
N LYS A 14 10.81 -2.20 -24.39
CA LYS A 14 11.30 -0.94 -23.77
C LYS A 14 10.91 0.33 -24.53
N GLN A 15 10.73 0.25 -25.85
CA GLN A 15 10.39 1.37 -26.74
C GLN A 15 8.89 1.57 -26.99
N SER A 16 8.01 0.73 -26.44
CA SER A 16 6.57 0.99 -26.58
C SER A 16 6.19 2.28 -25.83
N ASP A 17 5.31 3.11 -26.40
CA ASP A 17 4.93 4.41 -25.81
C ASP A 17 4.45 4.29 -24.36
N VAL A 18 3.78 3.17 -24.05
CA VAL A 18 3.31 2.83 -22.70
C VAL A 18 4.48 2.54 -21.76
N MET A 19 5.49 1.77 -22.19
CA MET A 19 6.67 1.48 -21.37
C MET A 19 7.59 2.70 -21.25
N HIS A 20 7.72 3.50 -22.30
CA HIS A 20 8.48 4.73 -22.27
C HIS A 20 7.85 5.76 -21.31
N PHE A 21 6.52 5.81 -21.22
CA PHE A 21 5.80 6.64 -20.24
C PHE A 21 5.91 6.09 -18.81
N LEU A 22 5.73 4.78 -18.61
CA LEU A 22 5.82 4.14 -17.30
C LEU A 22 7.23 4.19 -16.70
N LEU A 23 8.27 4.08 -17.53
CA LEU A 23 9.67 4.21 -17.12
C LEU A 23 10.09 5.66 -16.86
N ARG A 24 9.32 6.66 -17.31
CA ARG A 24 9.64 8.09 -17.14
C ARG A 24 9.20 8.68 -15.79
N VAL A 25 8.28 8.04 -15.05
CA VAL A 25 7.82 8.55 -13.74
C VAL A 25 8.04 7.50 -12.64
N VAL A 26 9.31 7.26 -12.34
CA VAL A 26 9.73 6.46 -11.18
C VAL A 26 10.28 7.39 -10.11
N CYS A 27 9.69 7.36 -8.92
CA CYS A 27 10.19 8.13 -7.77
C CYS A 27 11.01 7.21 -6.87
N ARG A 28 12.29 7.54 -6.68
CA ARG A 28 13.14 6.87 -5.69
C ARG A 28 12.95 7.50 -4.32
N ILE A 29 12.56 6.70 -3.33
CA ILE A 29 12.24 7.15 -1.99
C ILE A 29 13.09 6.39 -0.98
N ARG A 30 13.71 7.16 -0.07
CA ARG A 30 14.38 6.62 1.10
C ARG A 30 13.46 6.64 2.32
N VAL A 31 13.48 5.55 3.08
CA VAL A 31 12.76 5.43 4.36
C VAL A 31 13.72 4.95 5.45
N ARG A 32 13.69 5.58 6.62
CA ARG A 32 14.49 5.15 7.79
C ARG A 32 14.07 3.74 8.22
N ARG A 33 15.05 2.88 8.50
CA ARG A 33 14.84 1.47 8.89
C ARG A 33 14.45 1.25 10.36
N VAL A 34 14.36 2.32 11.13
CA VAL A 34 14.18 2.26 12.58
C VAL A 34 12.73 1.88 12.93
N GLY A 35 12.56 1.22 14.08
CA GLY A 35 11.25 1.03 14.70
C GLY A 35 10.54 2.36 14.99
N ARG A 36 9.27 2.29 15.37
CA ARG A 36 8.48 3.50 15.65
C ARG A 36 8.44 3.75 17.15
N LYS A 37 9.21 4.71 17.63
CA LYS A 37 9.08 5.21 19.01
C LYS A 37 7.72 5.88 19.19
N ARG A 38 7.06 5.67 20.34
CA ARG A 38 5.83 6.38 20.67
C ARG A 38 6.12 7.89 20.83
N PRO A 39 5.38 8.78 20.14
CA PRO A 39 5.57 10.21 20.30
C PRO A 39 4.89 10.69 21.60
N VAL A 40 5.57 10.54 22.73
CA VAL A 40 5.11 11.03 24.04
C VAL A 40 6.16 11.95 24.67
N PRO A 41 5.75 13.07 25.29
CA PRO A 41 6.67 13.95 25.99
C PRO A 41 7.33 13.20 27.15
N LYS A 42 8.66 13.25 27.22
CA LYS A 42 9.47 12.62 28.29
C LYS A 42 9.21 11.12 28.52
N GLY A 43 8.58 10.41 27.57
CA GLY A 43 8.23 8.99 27.76
C GLY A 43 6.97 8.74 28.59
N ALA A 44 6.26 9.77 29.05
CA ALA A 44 5.12 9.64 29.94
C ALA A 44 3.82 9.41 29.15
N THR A 45 3.23 8.21 29.28
CA THR A 45 1.96 7.85 28.62
C THR A 45 0.72 8.08 29.47
N TYR A 46 0.88 8.17 30.80
CA TYR A 46 -0.19 8.31 31.80
C TYR A 46 -1.35 7.31 31.61
N GLY A 47 -1.25 6.12 32.20
CA GLY A 47 -2.33 5.12 32.09
C GLY A 47 -2.03 3.81 32.80
N LYS A 48 -2.68 2.73 32.33
CA LYS A 48 -2.43 1.38 32.85
C LYS A 48 -1.03 0.90 32.44
N PRO A 49 -0.33 0.09 33.26
CA PRO A 49 1.02 -0.39 32.99
C PRO A 49 1.22 -1.04 31.61
N VAL A 50 0.19 -1.74 31.09
CA VAL A 50 0.21 -2.36 29.75
C VAL A 50 0.45 -1.37 28.61
N HIS A 51 0.13 -0.09 28.81
CA HIS A 51 0.29 0.96 27.80
C HIS A 51 1.55 1.82 27.99
N HIS A 52 2.43 1.49 28.94
CA HIS A 52 3.63 2.29 29.24
C HIS A 52 4.81 2.05 28.27
N SER A 53 4.71 1.08 27.34
CA SER A 53 5.78 0.81 26.37
C SER A 53 5.97 1.96 25.37
N VAL A 54 7.23 2.37 25.19
CA VAL A 54 7.63 3.49 24.29
C VAL A 54 8.59 3.07 23.18
N ASN A 55 9.60 2.25 23.49
CA ASN A 55 10.76 2.05 22.60
C ASN A 55 10.61 0.88 21.61
N GLN A 56 10.07 -0.26 22.04
CA GLN A 56 10.09 -1.50 21.25
C GLN A 56 8.87 -1.68 20.33
N LEU A 57 8.12 -0.61 20.08
CA LEU A 57 6.94 -0.65 19.23
C LEU A 57 7.30 -0.77 17.74
N LYS A 58 6.53 -1.56 17.01
CA LYS A 58 6.63 -1.72 15.55
C LYS A 58 5.50 -0.97 14.87
N PHE A 59 5.78 -0.47 13.68
CA PHE A 59 4.73 0.17 12.88
C PHE A 59 3.86 -0.90 12.21
N ALA A 60 2.55 -0.65 12.10
CA ALA A 60 1.61 -1.60 11.51
C ALA A 60 1.80 -1.75 10.00
N LEU A 61 2.21 -0.68 9.31
CA LEU A 61 2.48 -0.72 7.86
C LEU A 61 3.94 -1.03 7.59
N SER A 62 4.20 -1.62 6.42
CA SER A 62 5.56 -1.87 5.96
C SER A 62 6.27 -0.57 5.53
N LEU A 63 7.60 -0.55 5.61
CA LEU A 63 8.41 0.58 5.12
C LEU A 63 8.19 0.85 3.62
N GLN A 64 7.85 -0.19 2.85
CA GLN A 64 7.49 -0.08 1.44
C GLN A 64 6.17 0.69 1.26
N SER A 65 5.13 0.38 2.06
CA SER A 65 3.87 1.13 2.05
C SER A 65 4.08 2.59 2.46
N VAL A 66 4.97 2.85 3.43
CA VAL A 66 5.35 4.21 3.82
C VAL A 66 6.02 4.96 2.66
N ALA A 67 6.84 4.28 1.87
CA ALA A 67 7.44 4.88 0.68
C ALA A 67 6.37 5.24 -0.36
N GLU A 68 5.43 4.34 -0.63
CA GLU A 68 4.30 4.60 -1.54
C GLU A 68 3.46 5.80 -1.09
N GLU A 69 3.12 5.89 0.20
CA GLU A 69 2.40 7.04 0.75
C GLU A 69 3.18 8.35 0.61
N ARG A 70 4.51 8.34 0.85
CA ARG A 70 5.36 9.52 0.63
C ARG A 70 5.36 9.95 -0.84
N ALA A 71 5.41 8.99 -1.76
CA ALA A 71 5.34 9.26 -3.21
C ALA A 71 4.01 9.90 -3.57
N GLY A 72 2.89 9.30 -3.16
CA GLY A 72 1.55 9.75 -3.50
C GLY A 72 1.19 11.10 -2.87
N ARG A 73 1.72 11.41 -1.67
CA ARG A 73 1.55 12.74 -1.06
C ARG A 73 2.36 13.81 -1.76
N HIS A 74 3.59 13.51 -2.17
CA HIS A 74 4.43 14.46 -2.89
C HIS A 74 3.90 14.70 -4.31
N CYS A 75 3.57 13.62 -5.01
CA CYS A 75 3.01 13.62 -6.36
C CYS A 75 1.49 13.37 -6.29
N GLY A 76 0.71 14.40 -5.94
CA GLY A 76 -0.74 14.26 -5.74
C GLY A 76 -1.56 14.05 -7.02
N ALA A 77 -1.06 14.50 -8.18
CA ALA A 77 -1.75 14.34 -9.46
C ALA A 77 -1.65 12.90 -10.03
N PRO A 78 -0.46 12.27 -10.09
CA PRO A 78 -0.32 10.87 -10.49
C PRO A 78 -0.99 9.88 -9.52
N ARG A 79 -1.04 8.61 -9.94
CA ARG A 79 -1.54 7.48 -9.17
C ARG A 79 -0.42 6.48 -8.92
N VAL A 80 -0.29 6.02 -7.68
CA VAL A 80 0.64 4.94 -7.32
C VAL A 80 0.14 3.63 -7.91
N LEU A 81 0.96 3.00 -8.75
CA LEU A 81 0.68 1.68 -9.30
C LEU A 81 1.18 0.61 -8.32
N ASN A 82 2.51 0.58 -8.10
CA ASN A 82 3.22 -0.37 -7.26
C ASN A 82 4.61 0.17 -6.90
N SER A 83 5.37 -0.59 -6.12
CA SER A 83 6.75 -0.26 -5.76
C SER A 83 7.64 -1.51 -5.69
N TYR A 84 8.96 -1.32 -5.72
CA TYR A 84 9.94 -2.38 -5.51
C TYR A 84 11.14 -1.89 -4.70
N TRP A 85 11.82 -2.84 -4.06
CA TRP A 85 13.05 -2.60 -3.30
C TRP A 85 14.23 -2.50 -4.26
N VAL A 86 15.11 -1.51 -4.01
CA VAL A 86 16.29 -1.25 -4.83
C VAL A 86 17.56 -1.61 -4.09
N GLY A 87 17.62 -1.27 -2.80
CA GLY A 87 18.82 -1.40 -2.01
C GLY A 87 18.59 -0.97 -0.57
N GLU A 88 19.56 -1.28 0.27
CA GLU A 88 19.50 -1.08 1.70
C GLU A 88 20.86 -0.68 2.23
N ASP A 89 20.84 0.26 3.16
CA ASP A 89 21.97 0.65 3.98
C ASP A 89 21.59 0.45 5.46
N SER A 90 22.54 0.57 6.38
CA SER A 90 22.33 0.50 7.82
C SER A 90 21.19 1.41 8.31
N MET A 91 21.12 2.65 7.81
CA MET A 91 20.13 3.64 8.25
C MET A 91 18.84 3.66 7.42
N TYR A 92 18.91 3.32 6.13
CA TYR A 92 17.84 3.56 5.16
C TYR A 92 17.53 2.34 4.28
N ARG A 93 16.28 2.25 3.85
CA ARG A 93 15.85 1.40 2.72
C ARG A 93 15.41 2.28 1.56
N PHE A 94 15.80 1.87 0.36
CA PHE A 94 15.50 2.56 -0.87
C PHE A 94 14.46 1.77 -1.67
N PHE A 95 13.39 2.46 -2.06
CA PHE A 95 12.32 1.92 -2.88
C PHE A 95 12.12 2.78 -4.10
N GLU A 96 11.78 2.15 -5.21
CA GLU A 96 11.31 2.82 -6.42
C GLU A 96 9.81 2.62 -6.54
N VAL A 97 9.08 3.73 -6.59
CA VAL A 97 7.63 3.77 -6.70
C VAL A 97 7.25 4.14 -8.13
N ILE A 98 6.43 3.29 -8.73
CA ILE A 98 5.93 3.46 -10.10
C ILE A 98 4.66 4.30 -10.04
N LEU A 99 4.69 5.46 -10.68
CA LEU A 99 3.56 6.37 -10.78
C LEU A 99 2.99 6.36 -12.20
N ILE A 100 1.69 6.61 -12.30
CA ILE A 100 0.96 6.76 -13.56
C ILE A 100 0.22 8.09 -13.54
N ASP A 101 0.41 8.92 -14.55
CA ASP A 101 -0.47 10.07 -14.75
C ASP A 101 -1.77 9.63 -15.48
N PRO A 102 -2.95 9.79 -14.84
CA PRO A 102 -4.23 9.36 -15.38
C PRO A 102 -4.79 10.25 -16.51
N PHE A 103 -4.22 11.44 -16.75
CA PHE A 103 -4.66 12.36 -17.79
C PHE A 103 -3.96 12.13 -19.14
N HIS A 104 -2.87 11.37 -19.15
CA HIS A 104 -2.12 11.09 -20.36
C HIS A 104 -2.90 10.21 -21.37
N LYS A 105 -2.90 10.61 -22.65
CA LYS A 105 -3.72 9.99 -23.71
C LYS A 105 -3.41 8.50 -23.90
N THR A 106 -2.15 8.08 -23.81
CA THR A 106 -1.78 6.66 -24.02
C THR A 106 -2.34 5.76 -22.92
N ILE A 107 -2.41 6.25 -21.67
CA ILE A 107 -2.99 5.52 -20.54
C ILE A 107 -4.50 5.43 -20.65
N ARG A 108 -5.15 6.54 -21.07
CA ARG A 108 -6.62 6.61 -21.19
C ARG A 108 -7.16 5.80 -22.38
N ARG A 109 -6.42 5.75 -23.48
CA ARG A 109 -6.82 5.01 -24.70
C ARG A 109 -6.49 3.52 -24.62
N ASN A 110 -5.54 3.12 -23.78
CA ASN A 110 -5.16 1.72 -23.62
C ASN A 110 -6.12 0.98 -22.66
N PRO A 111 -6.89 -0.01 -23.14
CA PRO A 111 -7.87 -0.73 -22.31
C PRO A 111 -7.22 -1.49 -21.14
N GLY A 112 -5.96 -1.92 -21.26
CA GLY A 112 -5.24 -2.64 -20.20
C GLY A 112 -4.87 -1.76 -18.99
N THR A 113 -4.76 -0.44 -19.18
CA THR A 113 -4.35 0.50 -18.12
C THR A 113 -5.47 1.45 -17.71
N GLN A 114 -6.51 1.61 -18.54
CA GLN A 114 -7.60 2.56 -18.33
C GLN A 114 -8.32 2.40 -16.99
N TRP A 115 -8.34 1.19 -16.41
CA TRP A 115 -8.95 0.97 -15.09
C TRP A 115 -8.43 1.96 -14.04
N ILE A 116 -7.13 2.30 -14.04
CA ILE A 116 -6.51 3.15 -13.00
C ILE A 116 -6.98 4.62 -13.08
N THR A 117 -7.56 5.05 -14.21
CA THR A 117 -8.01 6.44 -14.40
C THR A 117 -9.36 6.71 -13.74
N LYS A 118 -10.10 5.66 -13.34
CA LYS A 118 -11.41 5.83 -12.68
C LYS A 118 -11.23 6.51 -11.31
N PRO A 119 -12.21 7.34 -10.87
CA PRO A 119 -12.10 8.08 -9.62
C PRO A 119 -11.95 7.20 -8.37
N VAL A 120 -12.47 5.96 -8.40
CA VAL A 120 -12.32 4.96 -7.32
C VAL A 120 -10.85 4.57 -7.05
N HIS A 121 -9.94 4.82 -7.99
CA HIS A 121 -8.50 4.52 -7.86
C HIS A 121 -7.65 5.73 -7.43
N LYS A 122 -8.27 6.83 -6.98
CA LYS A 122 -7.54 7.94 -6.32
C LYS A 122 -6.93 7.49 -4.98
N HIS A 123 -5.69 7.85 -4.69
CA HIS A 123 -5.01 7.55 -3.42
C HIS A 123 -5.16 6.10 -2.95
N ARG A 124 -4.71 5.15 -3.77
CA ARG A 124 -4.75 3.71 -3.45
C ARG A 124 -3.78 3.35 -2.33
N GLU A 125 -2.63 4.01 -2.32
CA GLU A 125 -1.57 3.88 -1.33
C GLU A 125 -2.07 4.21 0.08
N ILE A 126 -2.81 5.31 0.24
CA ILE A 126 -3.35 5.75 1.55
C ILE A 126 -4.43 4.78 2.06
N ARG A 127 -5.16 4.13 1.15
CA ARG A 127 -6.23 3.16 1.48
C ARG A 127 -5.72 1.72 1.62
N GLY A 128 -4.42 1.48 1.43
CA GLY A 128 -3.84 0.14 1.48
C GLY A 128 -4.35 -0.80 0.37
N LEU A 129 -4.55 -0.26 -0.84
CA LEU A 129 -4.99 -1.02 -2.04
C LEU A 129 -3.83 -1.35 -3.00
N THR A 130 -2.62 -0.89 -2.69
CA THR A 130 -1.38 -1.32 -3.35
C THR A 130 -0.97 -2.71 -2.86
N SER A 131 -0.02 -3.35 -3.54
CA SER A 131 0.45 -4.68 -3.14
C SER A 131 1.07 -4.68 -1.74
N ALA A 132 1.83 -3.63 -1.40
CA ALA A 132 2.46 -3.46 -0.10
C ALA A 132 1.43 -3.18 1.01
N GLY A 133 0.46 -2.29 0.75
CA GLY A 133 -0.61 -2.00 1.70
C GLY A 133 -1.56 -3.18 1.93
N HIS A 134 -1.87 -3.94 0.88
CA HIS A 134 -2.72 -5.13 0.98
C HIS A 134 -2.10 -6.20 1.89
N LYS A 135 -0.78 -6.37 1.86
CA LYS A 135 -0.06 -7.29 2.78
C LYS A 135 -0.25 -6.90 4.25
N SER A 136 -0.20 -5.61 4.58
CA SER A 136 -0.41 -5.15 5.97
C SER A 136 -1.86 -5.34 6.46
N ARG A 137 -2.83 -5.51 5.56
CA ARG A 137 -4.24 -5.73 5.94
C ARG A 137 -4.54 -7.14 6.41
N GLY A 138 -3.63 -8.11 6.20
CA GLY A 138 -3.84 -9.50 6.62
C GLY A 138 -5.03 -10.17 5.93
N LEU A 139 -5.27 -9.86 4.66
CA LEU A 139 -6.32 -10.48 3.86
C LEU A 139 -5.83 -11.81 3.28
N GLY A 140 -6.71 -12.82 3.27
CA GLY A 140 -6.40 -14.14 2.73
C GLY A 140 -7.60 -15.08 2.80
N LYS A 141 -7.36 -16.35 2.46
CA LYS A 141 -8.38 -17.42 2.48
C LYS A 141 -7.96 -18.53 3.43
N GLY A 142 -8.93 -19.18 4.06
CA GLY A 142 -8.72 -20.30 4.97
C GLY A 142 -8.72 -19.90 6.46
N HIS A 143 -8.56 -20.91 7.31
CA HIS A 143 -8.73 -20.78 8.77
C HIS A 143 -7.82 -19.71 9.41
N LYS A 144 -6.65 -19.44 8.85
CA LYS A 144 -5.70 -18.43 9.36
C LYS A 144 -6.17 -16.97 9.21
N PHE A 145 -7.21 -16.72 8.41
CA PHE A 145 -7.67 -15.37 8.07
C PHE A 145 -9.06 -15.04 8.65
N HIS A 146 -9.49 -15.71 9.73
CA HIS A 146 -10.80 -15.46 10.33
C HIS A 146 -11.00 -14.02 10.82
N HIS A 147 -9.91 -13.31 11.12
CA HIS A 147 -9.98 -11.94 11.60
C HIS A 147 -10.46 -10.95 10.53
N THR A 148 -10.36 -11.30 9.24
CA THR A 148 -10.68 -10.40 8.12
C THR A 148 -11.86 -10.86 7.26
N ILE A 149 -12.65 -11.84 7.73
CA ILE A 149 -13.88 -12.29 7.07
C ILE A 149 -14.85 -11.11 6.91
N GLY A 150 -15.25 -10.81 5.68
CA GLY A 150 -16.05 -9.62 5.35
C GLY A 150 -15.23 -8.43 4.84
N GLY A 151 -13.92 -8.61 4.58
CA GLY A 151 -13.07 -7.67 3.83
C GLY A 151 -12.15 -6.78 4.68
N SER A 152 -12.38 -6.68 5.99
CA SER A 152 -11.47 -5.99 6.92
C SER A 152 -11.68 -6.46 8.37
N PRO A 153 -10.71 -6.25 9.28
CA PRO A 153 -10.88 -6.57 10.70
C PRO A 153 -12.08 -5.86 11.34
N HIS A 154 -12.28 -4.60 10.98
CA HIS A 154 -13.38 -3.80 11.53
C HIS A 154 -14.75 -4.27 11.00
N ALA A 155 -14.84 -4.66 9.73
CA ALA A 155 -16.07 -5.27 9.18
C ALA A 155 -16.39 -6.61 9.88
N ALA A 156 -15.38 -7.44 10.11
CA ALA A 156 -15.53 -8.70 10.84
C ALA A 156 -15.98 -8.48 12.29
N TRP A 157 -15.38 -7.50 12.98
CA TRP A 157 -15.76 -7.13 14.35
C TRP A 157 -17.20 -6.59 14.39
N ARG A 158 -17.58 -5.65 13.51
CA ARG A 158 -18.93 -5.10 13.47
C ARG A 158 -19.98 -6.19 13.31
N ARG A 159 -19.78 -7.11 12.35
CA ARG A 159 -20.70 -8.25 12.13
C ARG A 159 -20.86 -9.14 13.36
N ARG A 160 -19.78 -9.38 14.12
CA ARG A 160 -19.82 -10.23 15.33
C ARG A 160 -20.44 -9.55 16.54
N ASN A 161 -20.37 -8.21 16.62
CA ASN A 161 -20.85 -7.45 17.77
C ASN A 161 -22.20 -6.74 17.49
N THR A 162 -22.81 -6.99 16.34
CA THR A 162 -24.16 -6.49 16.04
C THR A 162 -25.18 -7.59 16.35
N LEU A 163 -26.02 -7.35 17.35
CA LEU A 163 -27.17 -8.20 17.65
C LEU A 163 -28.23 -8.04 16.55
N GLN A 164 -28.67 -9.15 15.96
CA GLN A 164 -29.77 -9.15 14.99
C GLN A 164 -31.09 -9.31 15.77
N LEU A 165 -31.97 -8.32 15.70
CA LEU A 165 -33.31 -8.39 16.26
C LEU A 165 -34.29 -8.59 15.11
N GLN A 166 -34.83 -9.79 14.99
CA GLN A 166 -35.82 -10.12 13.97
C GLN A 166 -37.22 -9.81 14.52
N CYS A 167 -38.08 -9.20 13.69
CA CYS A 167 -39.50 -9.08 14.01
C CYS A 167 -40.14 -10.44 13.75
N TYR A 168 -40.85 -10.96 14.75
CA TYR A 168 -41.73 -12.11 14.58
C TYR A 168 -43.10 -11.56 14.17
N GLY A 169 -43.52 -11.88 12.95
CA GLY A 169 -44.85 -11.58 12.41
C GLY A 169 -45.64 -12.87 12.20
#